data_AF-A0A1E4GZE1-F1
#
_entry.id   AF-A0A1E4GZE1-F1
#
_cell.length_a   1.000
_cell.length_b   1.000
_cell.length_c   1.000
_cell.angle_alpha   90.00
_cell.angle_beta   90.00
_cell.angle_gamma   90.00
#
_symmetry.space_group_name_H-M   'P 1'
#
loop_
_entity.id
_entity.type
_entity.pdbx_description
1 polymer ?
#
loop_
_entity_poly.entity_id
_entity_poly.type
_entity_poly.pdbx_seq_one_letter_code
_entity_poly.pdbx_strand_id
1 'polypeptide(L)' 'MDRDLVSAHGKMVALVASVLQASGVTTTDEFARLLKVFADTVAEDDAEQAEILALWSETVAAMLPQQPKH' A
#
# COMPACT_ATOMS: atom_id res chain seq x y z
N MET A 1 -10.18 -5.94 -14.72
CA MET A 1 -8.87 -5.40 -14.29
C MET A 1 -7.68 -6.15 -14.90
N ASP A 2 -6.68 -5.43 -15.42
CA ASP A 2 -5.37 -6.00 -15.77
C ASP A 2 -4.52 -6.12 -14.50
N ARG A 3 -4.24 -7.36 -14.07
CA ARG A 3 -3.55 -7.65 -12.80
C ARG A 3 -2.07 -7.27 -12.83
N ASP A 4 -1.41 -7.37 -13.98
CA ASP A 4 0.00 -7.04 -14.11
C ASP A 4 0.19 -5.53 -14.02
N LEU A 5 -0.72 -4.77 -14.63
CA LEU A 5 -0.72 -3.31 -14.54
C LEU A 5 -1.00 -2.85 -13.10
N VAL A 6 -1.98 -3.43 -12.42
CA VAL A 6 -2.28 -3.10 -11.01
C VAL A 6 -1.11 -3.45 -10.09
N SER A 7 -0.43 -4.56 -10.33
CA SER A 7 0.80 -4.90 -9.59
C SER A 7 1.93 -3.92 -9.85
N ALA A 8 2.15 -3.51 -11.11
CA ALA A 8 3.16 -2.52 -11.47
C ALA A 8 2.89 -1.17 -10.79
N HIS A 9 1.63 -0.72 -10.77
CA HIS A 9 1.23 0.50 -10.05
C HIS A 9 1.46 0.36 -8.54
N GLY A 10 1.14 -0.78 -7.94
CA GLY A 10 1.40 -1.05 -6.52
C GLY A 10 2.88 -0.94 -6.17
N LYS A 11 3.78 -1.41 -7.03
CA LYS A 11 5.24 -1.27 -6.84
C LYS A 11 5.70 0.18 -6.90
N MET A 12 5.10 1.01 -7.77
CA MET A 12 5.39 2.45 -7.78
C MET A 12 4.90 3.14 -6.50
N VAL A 13 3.72 2.77 -6.00
CA VAL A 13 3.22 3.26 -4.71
C VAL A 13 4.16 2.89 -3.57
N ALA A 14 4.71 1.68 -3.59
CA ALA A 14 5.70 1.21 -2.62
C ALA A 14 7.04 1.97 -2.70
N LEU A 15 7.48 2.34 -3.92
CA LEU A 15 8.61 3.24 -4.11
C LEU A 15 8.36 4.62 -3.48
N VAL A 16 7.16 5.20 -3.69
CA VAL A 16 6.78 6.47 -3.06
C VAL A 16 6.80 6.37 -1.54
N ALA A 17 6.24 5.30 -0.97
CA ALA A 17 6.30 5.05 0.48
C ALA A 17 7.74 5.02 1.01
N SER A 18 8.65 4.39 0.26
CA SER A 18 10.08 4.35 0.61
C SER A 18 10.73 5.74 0.62
N VAL A 19 10.40 6.59 -0.37
CA VAL A 19 10.90 7.97 -0.43
C VAL A 19 10.37 8.80 0.74
N LEU A 20 9.09 8.67 1.07
CA LEU A 20 8.46 9.37 2.20
C LEU A 20 9.03 8.94 3.55
N GLN A 21 9.38 7.66 3.70
CA GLN A 21 10.10 7.19 4.89
C GLN A 21 11.52 7.73 4.95
N ALA A 22 12.26 7.71 3.84
CA ALA A 22 13.62 8.24 3.80
C ALA A 22 13.68 9.75 4.10
N SER A 23 12.62 10.50 3.76
CA SER A 23 12.51 11.93 4.09
C SER A 23 11.97 12.23 5.48
N GLY A 24 11.60 11.20 6.26
CA GLY A 24 11.08 11.35 7.62
C GLY A 24 9.65 11.88 7.71
N VAL A 25 8.87 11.80 6.62
CA VAL A 25 7.48 12.30 6.57
C VAL A 25 6.51 11.31 7.23
N THR A 26 6.65 10.02 6.96
CA THR A 26 5.82 8.95 7.54
C THR A 26 6.55 7.62 7.45
N THR A 27 6.12 6.61 8.21
CA THR A 27 6.67 5.25 8.08
C THR A 27 5.94 4.47 6.97
N THR A 28 6.61 3.49 6.37
CA THR A 28 6.04 2.57 5.38
C THR A 28 4.80 1.85 5.94
N ASP A 29 4.86 1.48 7.23
CA ASP A 29 3.78 0.85 7.98
C ASP A 29 2.56 1.78 8.18
N GLU A 30 2.79 3.04 8.54
CA GLU A 30 1.74 4.05 8.62
C GLU A 30 1.12 4.33 7.25
N PHE A 31 1.93 4.46 6.21
CA PHE A 31 1.45 4.67 4.84
C PHE A 31 0.59 3.49 4.34
N ALA A 32 1.02 2.25 4.58
CA ALA A 32 0.24 1.06 4.25
C ALA A 32 -1.12 1.05 4.98
N ARG A 33 -1.15 1.42 6.27
CA ARG A 33 -2.41 1.55 7.02
C ARG A 33 -3.33 2.62 6.45
N LEU A 34 -2.80 3.78 6.06
CA LEU A 34 -3.59 4.86 5.46
C LEU A 34 -4.22 4.40 4.14
N LEU A 35 -3.48 3.68 3.29
CA LEU A 35 -4.04 3.08 2.07
C LEU A 35 -5.18 2.11 2.39
N LYS A 36 -5.04 1.29 3.44
CA LYS A 36 -6.09 0.35 3.85
C LYS A 36 -7.35 1.07 4.35
N VAL A 37 -7.20 2.08 5.20
CA VAL A 37 -8.33 2.91 5.67
C VAL A 37 -9.03 3.58 4.50
N PHE A 38 -8.26 4.08 3.53
CA PHE A 38 -8.85 4.68 2.34
C PHE A 38 -9.57 3.66 1.46
N ALA A 39 -9.03 2.45 1.30
CA ALA A 39 -9.72 1.35 0.63
C ALA A 39 -11.08 1.05 1.28
N ASP A 40 -11.12 0.97 2.60
CA ASP A 40 -12.36 0.71 3.35
C ASP A 40 -13.38 1.84 3.18
N THR A 41 -12.92 3.09 3.06
CA THR A 41 -13.78 4.25 2.79
C THR A 41 -14.38 4.21 1.38
N VAL A 42 -13.57 3.83 0.39
CA VAL A 42 -13.99 3.77 -1.02
C VAL A 42 -14.92 2.57 -1.29
N ALA A 43 -14.86 1.52 -0.47
CA ALA A 43 -15.65 0.30 -0.65
C ALA A 43 -17.17 0.51 -0.66
N GLU A 44 -17.67 1.61 -0.08
CA GLU A 44 -19.10 1.96 -0.11
C GLU A 44 -19.58 2.38 -1.50
N ASP A 45 -18.69 2.98 -2.30
CA ASP A 45 -19.01 3.57 -3.60
C ASP A 45 -18.44 2.75 -4.78
N ASP A 46 -17.26 2.14 -4.61
CA ASP A 46 -16.55 1.40 -5.65
C ASP A 46 -15.74 0.23 -5.08
N ALA A 47 -16.29 -0.98 -5.20
CA ALA A 47 -15.65 -2.20 -4.71
C ALA A 47 -14.37 -2.58 -5.50
N GLU A 48 -14.29 -2.28 -6.80
CA GLU A 48 -13.10 -2.61 -7.60
C GLU A 48 -11.93 -1.69 -7.21
N GLN A 49 -12.22 -0.39 -7.02
CA GLN A 49 -11.21 0.55 -6.54
C GLN A 49 -10.73 0.22 -5.12
N ALA A 50 -11.64 -0.18 -4.24
CA ALA A 50 -11.29 -0.63 -2.89
C ALA A 50 -10.35 -1.86 -2.91
N GLU A 51 -10.61 -2.84 -3.78
CA GLU A 51 -9.75 -4.01 -3.93
C GLU A 51 -8.33 -3.64 -4.38
N ILE A 52 -8.21 -2.72 -5.35
CA ILE A 52 -6.91 -2.20 -5.82
C ILE A 52 -6.13 -1.54 -4.69
N LEU A 53 -6.78 -0.67 -3.92
CA LEU A 53 -6.15 0.06 -2.82
C LEU A 53 -5.69 -0.90 -1.69
N ALA A 54 -6.49 -1.92 -1.40
CA ALA A 54 -6.12 -2.97 -0.46
C ALA A 54 -4.89 -3.76 -0.92
N LEU A 55 -4.85 -4.17 -2.20
CA LEU A 55 -3.67 -4.84 -2.79
C LEU A 55 -2.41 -3.97 -2.72
N TRP A 56 -2.53 -2.66 -2.92
CA TRP A 56 -1.39 -1.75 -2.79
C TRP A 56 -0.95 -1.58 -1.34
N SER A 57 -1.88 -1.52 -0.38
CA SER A 57 -1.55 -1.54 1.04
C SER A 57 -0.71 -2.77 1.42
N GLU A 58 -1.11 -3.95 0.96
CA GLU A 58 -0.35 -5.20 1.18
C GLU A 58 1.03 -5.15 0.52
N THR A 59 1.10 -4.64 -0.71
CA THR A 59 2.37 -4.49 -1.45
C THR A 59 3.35 -3.59 -0.70
N VAL A 60 2.86 -2.47 -0.14
CA VAL A 60 3.67 -1.55 0.67
C VAL A 60 4.10 -2.23 1.98
N ALA A 61 3.19 -2.91 2.67
CA ALA A 61 3.50 -3.61 3.92
C ALA A 61 4.56 -4.70 3.75
N ALA A 62 4.56 -5.39 2.59
CA ALA A 62 5.55 -6.42 2.26
C ALA A 62 6.98 -5.86 2.10
N MET A 63 7.17 -4.55 1.96
CA MET A 63 8.49 -3.92 1.95
C MET A 63 9.13 -3.81 3.34
N LEU A 64 8.35 -3.98 4.41
CA LEU A 64 8.89 -3.93 5.76
C LEU A 64 9.82 -5.14 5.99
N PRO A 65 11.03 -4.92 6.53
CA PRO A 65 11.87 -6.04 6.93
C PRO A 65 11.11 -6.90 7.94
N GLN A 66 10.98 -8.19 7.67
CA GLN A 66 10.42 -9.17 8.61
C GLN A 66 11.25 -9.09 9.89
N GLN A 67 10.67 -8.63 11.00
CA GLN A 67 11.36 -8.69 12.28
C GLN A 67 11.71 -10.16 12.58
N PRO A 68 12.97 -10.49 12.91
CA PRO A 68 13.31 -11.84 13.32
C PRO A 68 12.47 -12.22 14.54
N LYS A 69 11.78 -13.35 14.46
CA LYS A 69 11.10 -13.95 15.62
C LYS A 69 12.18 -14.29 16.64
N HIS A 70 12.28 -13.51 17.72
CA HIS A 70 13.09 -13.81 18.89
C HIS A 70 12.37 -14.78 19.82
#